data_AF-A0A1V3Q5T3-F1
#
_entry.id   AF-A0A1V3Q5T3-F1
#
_cell.length_a   1.000
_cell.length_b   1.000
_cell.length_c   1.000
_cell.angle_alpha   90.00
_cell.angle_beta   90.00
_cell.angle_gamma   90.00
#
_symmetry.space_group_name_H-M   'P 1'
#
loop_
_entity.id
_entity.type
_entity.pdbx_description
1 polymer ?
#
loop_
_entity_poly.entity_id
_entity_poly.type
_entity_poly.pdbx_seq_one_letter_code
_entity_poly.pdbx_strand_id
1 'polypeptide(L)'
;MNAPQGKSTITIVVSLLVLIVVAAVAIPAWRNHQTSSHVADALKVTDAAKLVVMESATVHGGLAHIQAGELNYSPAATASPYVANIAIAADGRITLATRDTGATPDPVLVLSPSENSADHSAAPISWSCSVVAGDPDLIPPNCRATTPAAASSAPVDAATAAGVSPAHSS
;
A
#
# COMPACT_ATOMS: atom_id res chain seq x y z
N MET A 1 41.47 2.62 41.98
CA MET A 1 41.02 1.21 42.08
C MET A 1 39.53 1.26 42.32
N ASN A 2 38.75 1.26 41.25
CA ASN A 2 37.32 1.52 41.33
C ASN A 2 36.65 0.18 41.62
N ALA A 3 36.54 -0.16 42.90
CA ALA A 3 35.83 -1.33 43.34
C ALA A 3 34.38 -1.23 42.83
N PRO A 4 33.89 -2.21 42.05
CA PRO A 4 32.49 -2.22 41.66
C PRO A 4 31.67 -2.41 42.95
N GLN A 5 30.97 -1.36 43.36
CA GLN A 5 29.99 -1.44 44.44
C GLN A 5 28.99 -2.54 44.07
N GLY A 6 28.94 -3.60 44.89
CA GLY A 6 28.08 -4.75 44.63
C GLY A 6 26.61 -4.33 44.57
N LYS A 7 26.06 -4.22 43.36
CA LYS A 7 24.61 -4.08 43.16
C LYS A 7 23.96 -5.35 43.70
N SER A 8 22.93 -5.20 44.54
CA SER A 8 22.18 -6.33 45.09
C SER A 8 21.68 -7.24 43.95
N THR A 9 21.91 -8.55 44.09
CA THR A 9 21.49 -9.55 43.11
C THR A 9 19.99 -9.46 42.82
N ILE A 10 19.18 -9.07 43.82
CA ILE A 10 17.75 -8.88 43.66
C ILE A 10 17.40 -7.72 42.72
N THR A 11 18.18 -6.63 42.73
CA THR A 11 17.96 -5.49 41.83
C THR A 11 18.22 -5.89 40.39
N ILE A 12 19.23 -6.74 40.15
CA ILE A 12 19.53 -7.26 38.81
C ILE A 12 18.40 -8.21 38.36
N VAL A 13 17.93 -9.11 39.23
CA VAL A 13 16.81 -10.03 38.90
C VAL A 13 15.53 -9.26 38.55
N VAL A 14 15.13 -8.28 39.37
CA VAL A 14 13.95 -7.45 39.10
C VAL A 14 14.11 -6.65 37.81
N SER A 15 15.29 -6.08 37.57
CA SER A 15 15.56 -5.35 36.32
C SER A 15 15.45 -6.27 35.10
N LEU A 16 15.97 -7.49 35.17
CA LEU A 16 15.87 -8.47 34.09
C LEU A 16 14.42 -8.86 33.81
N LEU A 17 13.59 -9.06 34.85
CA LEU A 17 12.17 -9.37 34.67
C LEU A 17 11.44 -8.25 33.91
N VAL A 18 11.66 -6.99 34.27
CA VAL A 18 11.07 -5.85 33.56
C VAL A 18 11.55 -5.80 32.11
N LEU A 19 12.85 -6.01 31.87
CA LEU A 19 13.40 -6.00 30.51
C LEU A 19 12.80 -7.11 29.63
N ILE A 20 12.55 -8.30 30.18
CA ILE A 20 11.92 -9.40 29.45
C ILE A 20 10.49 -9.01 29.01
N VAL A 21 9.71 -8.41 29.91
CA VAL A 21 8.33 -7.97 29.58
C VAL A 21 8.35 -6.87 28.51
N VAL A 22 9.26 -5.89 28.63
CA VAL A 22 9.41 -4.83 27.63
C VAL A 22 9.82 -5.41 26.27
N ALA A 23 10.80 -6.32 26.25
CA ALA A 23 11.27 -6.96 25.02
C ALA A 23 10.16 -7.77 24.34
N ALA A 24 9.31 -8.46 25.10
CA ALA A 24 8.20 -9.24 24.58
C ALA A 24 7.20 -8.41 23.75
N VAL A 25 7.00 -7.13 24.09
CA VAL A 25 6.11 -6.22 23.35
C VAL A 25 6.86 -5.44 22.26
N ALA A 26 8.11 -5.05 22.52
CA ALA A 26 8.87 -4.22 21.59
C ALA A 26 9.34 -4.99 20.34
N ILE A 27 9.76 -6.25 20.49
CA ILE A 27 10.27 -7.07 19.38
C ILE A 27 9.22 -7.27 18.26
N PRO A 28 7.96 -7.70 18.54
CA PRO A 28 6.98 -7.90 17.47
C PRO A 28 6.66 -6.60 16.73
N ALA A 29 6.55 -5.48 17.44
CA ALA A 29 6.34 -4.17 16.82
C ALA A 29 7.51 -3.77 15.91
N TRP A 30 8.76 -3.98 16.36
CA TRP A 30 9.94 -3.64 15.57
C TRP A 30 10.03 -4.43 14.26
N ARG A 31 9.71 -5.73 14.31
CA ARG A 31 9.69 -6.58 13.10
C ARG A 31 8.63 -6.14 12.11
N ASN A 32 7.44 -5.76 12.59
CA ASN A 32 6.39 -5.22 11.73
C ASN A 32 6.87 -3.95 10.98
N HIS A 33 7.48 -3.00 11.70
CA HIS A 33 7.99 -1.77 11.08
C HIS A 33 9.09 -2.04 10.04
N GLN A 34 9.97 -3.02 10.28
CA GLN A 34 10.97 -3.44 9.29
C GLN A 34 10.30 -3.97 8.01
N THR A 35 9.35 -4.89 8.14
CA THR A 35 8.61 -5.44 7.00
C THR A 35 7.86 -4.36 6.23
N SER A 36 7.14 -3.46 6.91
CA SER A 36 6.47 -2.34 6.24
C SER A 36 7.46 -1.41 5.52
N SER A 37 8.69 -1.25 6.03
CA SER A 37 9.74 -0.48 5.37
C SER A 37 10.24 -1.18 4.11
N HIS A 38 10.47 -2.50 4.17
CA HIS A 38 10.88 -3.28 3.01
C HIS A 38 9.84 -3.24 1.89
N VAL A 39 8.56 -3.34 2.24
CA VAL A 39 7.44 -3.18 1.30
C VAL A 39 7.38 -1.76 0.73
N ALA A 40 7.63 -0.73 1.54
CA ALA A 40 7.72 0.65 1.05
C ALA A 40 8.88 0.85 0.07
N ASP A 41 10.02 0.20 0.28
CA ASP A 41 11.14 0.24 -0.65
C ASP A 41 10.83 -0.49 -1.97
N ALA A 42 10.12 -1.63 -1.90
CA ALA A 42 9.60 -2.30 -3.10
C ALA A 42 8.62 -1.40 -3.88
N LEU A 43 7.75 -0.67 -3.16
CA LEU A 43 6.78 0.25 -3.77
C LEU A 43 7.44 1.40 -4.53
N LYS A 44 8.57 1.95 -4.07
CA LYS A 44 9.29 3.03 -4.78
C LYS A 44 9.72 2.60 -6.19
N VAL A 45 10.04 1.32 -6.40
CA VAL A 45 10.42 0.81 -7.74
C VAL A 45 9.25 0.90 -8.73
N THR A 46 8.00 0.86 -8.23
CA THR A 46 6.82 0.95 -9.09
C THR A 46 6.62 2.33 -9.72
N ASP A 47 7.30 3.38 -9.25
CA ASP A 47 7.15 4.72 -9.82
C ASP A 47 7.62 4.78 -11.28
N ALA A 48 8.63 4.00 -11.65
CA ALA A 48 9.04 3.84 -13.05
C ALA A 48 7.94 3.16 -13.89
N ALA A 49 7.26 2.15 -13.34
CA ALA A 49 6.14 1.49 -14.02
C ALA A 49 4.93 2.44 -14.17
N LYS A 50 4.64 3.26 -13.15
CA LYS A 50 3.60 4.30 -13.25
C LYS A 50 3.88 5.27 -14.38
N LEU A 51 5.13 5.69 -14.54
CA LEU A 51 5.52 6.60 -15.62
C LEU A 51 5.25 5.99 -17.00
N VAL A 52 5.61 4.71 -17.19
CA VAL A 52 5.33 3.98 -18.45
C VAL A 52 3.82 3.88 -18.72
N VAL A 53 3.01 3.64 -17.69
CA VAL A 53 1.54 3.63 -17.82
C VAL A 53 1.01 5.01 -18.21
N MET A 54 1.50 6.09 -17.59
CA MET A 54 1.06 7.46 -17.92
C MET A 54 1.43 7.86 -19.35
N GLU A 55 2.64 7.54 -19.79
CA GLU A 55 3.08 7.78 -21.17
C GLU A 55 2.22 6.99 -22.16
N SER A 56 1.96 5.71 -21.87
CA SER A 56 1.10 4.88 -22.70
C SER A 56 -0.33 5.40 -22.77
N ALA A 57 -0.92 5.80 -21.64
CA ALA A 57 -2.26 6.38 -21.60
C ALA A 57 -2.32 7.66 -22.47
N THR A 58 -1.30 8.50 -22.41
CA THR A 58 -1.23 9.72 -23.23
C THR A 58 -1.14 9.40 -24.73
N VAL A 59 -0.34 8.40 -25.11
CA VAL A 59 -0.17 7.98 -26.52
C VAL A 59 -1.44 7.32 -27.08
N HIS A 60 -2.12 6.51 -26.27
CA HIS A 60 -3.28 5.74 -26.70
C HIS A 60 -4.61 6.47 -26.47
N GLY A 61 -4.58 7.65 -25.86
CA GLY A 61 -5.78 8.47 -25.58
C GLY A 61 -6.62 7.95 -24.42
N GLY A 62 -5.99 7.34 -23.41
CA GLY A 62 -6.61 6.93 -22.15
C GLY A 62 -6.18 5.55 -21.64
N LEU A 63 -6.43 5.29 -20.36
CA LEU A 63 -6.11 4.00 -19.72
C LEU A 63 -6.85 2.81 -20.37
N ALA A 64 -8.11 3.00 -20.77
CA ALA A 64 -8.96 1.95 -21.35
C ALA A 64 -8.43 1.36 -22.67
N HIS A 65 -7.48 2.06 -23.30
CA HIS A 65 -6.87 1.63 -24.55
C HIS A 65 -5.60 0.80 -24.33
N ILE A 66 -5.06 0.74 -23.10
CA ILE A 66 -3.87 -0.05 -22.76
C ILE A 66 -4.24 -1.53 -22.68
N GLN A 67 -3.67 -2.35 -23.58
CA GLN A 67 -3.86 -3.80 -23.55
C GLN A 67 -2.79 -4.50 -22.70
N ALA A 68 -3.14 -5.68 -22.16
CA ALA A 68 -2.21 -6.49 -21.41
C ALA A 68 -1.03 -6.94 -22.31
N GLY A 69 0.20 -6.73 -21.83
CA GLY A 69 1.41 -7.14 -22.56
C GLY A 69 1.88 -6.19 -23.66
N GLU A 70 1.17 -5.08 -23.94
CA GLU A 70 1.68 -4.01 -24.81
C GLU A 70 2.87 -3.27 -24.17
N LEU A 71 2.83 -3.13 -22.86
CA LEU A 71 3.87 -2.46 -22.08
C LEU A 71 4.95 -3.48 -21.73
N ASN A 72 6.00 -3.49 -22.53
CA ASN A 72 7.17 -4.32 -22.32
C ASN A 72 8.05 -3.73 -21.19
N TYR A 73 7.49 -3.67 -19.98
CA TYR A 73 8.17 -3.20 -18.78
C TYR A 73 8.94 -4.35 -18.13
N SER A 74 10.26 -4.27 -18.14
CA SER A 74 11.12 -5.11 -17.32
C SER A 74 11.69 -4.27 -16.19
N PRO A 75 11.38 -4.54 -14.91
CA PRO A 75 12.10 -3.88 -13.83
C PRO A 75 13.59 -4.18 -13.99
N ALA A 76 14.45 -3.18 -13.76
CA ALA A 76 15.88 -3.43 -13.69
C ALA A 76 16.13 -4.48 -12.58
N ALA A 77 16.86 -5.55 -12.89
CA ALA A 77 17.08 -6.67 -11.96
C ALA A 77 17.72 -6.25 -10.62
N THR A 78 18.26 -5.04 -10.54
CA THR A 78 18.90 -4.43 -9.36
C THR A 78 18.05 -3.37 -8.66
N ALA A 79 16.80 -3.12 -9.08
CA ALA A 79 16.03 -1.97 -8.60
C ALA A 79 15.65 -2.07 -7.11
N SER A 80 15.41 -3.27 -6.58
CA SER A 80 15.24 -3.51 -5.14
C SER A 80 15.33 -5.01 -4.83
N PRO A 81 15.97 -5.42 -3.72
CA PRO A 81 16.01 -6.82 -3.30
C PRO A 81 14.62 -7.35 -2.94
N TYR A 82 13.67 -6.47 -2.60
CA TYR A 82 12.34 -6.87 -2.11
C TYR A 82 11.28 -7.01 -3.21
N VAL A 83 11.67 -6.93 -4.49
CA VAL A 83 10.76 -7.02 -5.63
C VAL A 83 10.88 -8.39 -6.29
N ALA A 84 9.83 -9.21 -6.21
CA ALA A 84 9.73 -10.47 -6.93
C ALA A 84 9.49 -10.24 -8.42
N ASN A 85 8.43 -9.49 -8.73
CA ASN A 85 8.00 -9.23 -10.09
C ASN A 85 7.15 -7.95 -10.12
N ILE A 86 7.18 -7.27 -11.25
CA ILE A 86 6.24 -6.19 -11.57
C ILE A 86 5.60 -6.53 -12.90
N ALA A 87 4.28 -6.70 -12.88
CA ALA A 87 3.49 -6.96 -14.08
C ALA A 87 2.53 -5.79 -14.31
N ILE A 88 2.41 -5.34 -15.56
CA ILE A 88 1.43 -4.34 -15.97
C ILE A 88 0.36 -5.05 -16.80
N ALA A 89 -0.87 -5.03 -16.32
CA ALA A 89 -2.03 -5.60 -16.99
C ALA A 89 -2.75 -4.54 -17.84
N ALA A 90 -3.88 -4.92 -18.43
CA ALA A 90 -4.78 -3.99 -19.10
C ALA A 90 -5.20 -2.85 -18.15
N ASP A 91 -5.62 -1.73 -18.75
CA ASP A 91 -5.98 -0.51 -18.04
C ASP A 91 -4.84 0.09 -17.19
N GLY A 92 -3.60 -0.36 -17.42
CA GLY A 92 -2.43 0.11 -16.68
C GLY A 92 -2.36 -0.36 -15.22
N ARG A 93 -3.11 -1.40 -14.82
CA ARG A 93 -3.02 -1.97 -13.47
C ARG A 93 -1.64 -2.60 -13.24
N ILE A 94 -0.95 -2.15 -12.20
CA ILE A 94 0.39 -2.62 -11.84
C ILE A 94 0.27 -3.60 -10.68
N THR A 95 0.71 -4.83 -10.88
CA THR A 95 0.84 -5.83 -9.81
C THR A 95 2.30 -5.91 -9.37
N LEU A 96 2.54 -5.59 -8.11
CA LEU A 96 3.83 -5.73 -7.45
C LEU A 96 3.80 -6.99 -6.58
N ALA A 97 4.54 -8.02 -7.00
CA ALA A 97 4.86 -9.14 -6.12
C ALA A 97 6.15 -8.82 -5.36
N THR A 98 6.10 -8.90 -4.03
CA THR A 98 7.30 -8.71 -3.19
C THR A 98 7.97 -10.03 -2.86
N ARG A 99 9.23 -9.97 -2.43
CA ARG A 99 9.99 -11.10 -1.89
C ARG A 99 10.80 -10.65 -0.68
N ASP A 100 11.19 -11.58 0.18
CA ASP A 100 12.19 -11.35 1.23
C ASP A 100 11.84 -10.18 2.17
N THR A 101 10.54 -9.87 2.35
CA THR A 101 10.08 -8.75 3.18
C THR A 101 10.08 -9.07 4.67
N GLY A 102 10.25 -10.35 5.02
CA GLY A 102 10.10 -10.85 6.39
C GLY A 102 8.65 -11.14 6.79
N ALA A 103 7.68 -10.90 5.91
CA ALA A 103 6.31 -11.37 6.06
C ALA A 103 6.17 -12.84 5.62
N THR A 104 5.10 -13.50 6.03
CA THR A 104 4.74 -14.83 5.51
C THR A 104 3.22 -14.94 5.40
N PRO A 105 2.65 -14.98 4.18
CA PRO A 105 3.31 -14.83 2.88
C PRO A 105 3.85 -13.41 2.63
N ASP A 106 4.79 -13.26 1.69
CA ASP A 106 5.22 -11.95 1.20
C ASP A 106 4.02 -11.21 0.56
N PRO A 107 3.84 -9.89 0.82
CA PRO A 107 2.69 -9.17 0.30
C PRO A 107 2.70 -9.03 -1.21
N VAL A 108 1.51 -9.08 -1.81
CA VAL A 108 1.30 -8.73 -3.21
C VAL A 108 0.37 -7.52 -3.25
N LEU A 109 0.82 -6.48 -3.93
CA LEU A 109 0.15 -5.19 -4.00
C LEU A 109 -0.31 -4.93 -5.43
N VAL A 110 -1.45 -4.27 -5.57
CA VAL A 110 -1.99 -3.81 -6.85
C VAL A 110 -2.17 -2.30 -6.79
N LEU A 111 -1.52 -1.62 -7.72
CA LEU A 111 -1.69 -0.19 -7.96
C LEU A 111 -2.60 -0.02 -9.16
N SER A 112 -3.71 0.68 -8.95
CA SER A 112 -4.74 0.89 -9.97
C SER A 112 -4.79 2.36 -10.34
N PRO A 113 -4.49 2.71 -11.60
CA PRO A 113 -4.66 4.06 -12.09
C PRO A 113 -6.15 4.35 -12.32
N SER A 114 -6.51 5.63 -12.29
CA SER A 114 -7.85 6.11 -12.64
C SER A 114 -7.77 7.51 -13.23
N GLU A 115 -8.50 7.72 -14.32
CA GLU A 115 -8.69 9.00 -14.99
C GLU A 115 -10.06 9.54 -14.58
N ASN A 116 -10.12 10.79 -14.12
CA ASN A 116 -11.35 11.41 -13.62
C ASN A 116 -11.96 12.43 -14.59
N SER A 117 -11.57 12.38 -15.87
CA SER A 117 -11.89 13.41 -16.86
C SER A 117 -12.45 12.79 -18.14
N ALA A 118 -13.37 13.50 -18.80
CA ALA A 118 -13.94 13.09 -20.08
C ALA A 118 -12.94 13.20 -21.25
N ASP A 119 -11.91 14.05 -21.10
CA ASP A 119 -10.78 14.16 -22.00
C ASP A 119 -9.61 13.31 -21.48
N HIS A 120 -9.44 12.14 -22.07
CA HIS A 120 -8.54 11.09 -21.60
C HIS A 120 -7.08 11.33 -21.99
N SER A 121 -6.82 12.23 -22.96
CA SER A 121 -5.47 12.51 -23.47
C SER A 121 -4.67 13.48 -22.59
N ALA A 122 -5.34 14.18 -21.66
CA ALA A 122 -4.72 15.16 -20.75
C ALA A 122 -5.22 15.04 -19.30
N ALA A 123 -5.96 13.97 -18.97
CA ALA A 123 -6.49 13.74 -17.63
C ALA A 123 -5.35 13.49 -16.62
N PRO A 124 -5.36 14.14 -15.44
CA PRO A 124 -4.46 13.74 -14.36
C PRO A 124 -4.82 12.32 -13.90
N ILE A 125 -3.88 11.39 -14.03
CA ILE A 125 -4.03 10.01 -13.57
C ILE A 125 -3.81 9.96 -12.05
N SER A 126 -4.81 9.51 -11.32
CA SER A 126 -4.72 9.26 -9.88
C SER A 126 -4.52 7.77 -9.60
N TRP A 127 -3.76 7.46 -8.55
CA TRP A 127 -3.37 6.08 -8.23
C TRP A 127 -3.96 5.66 -6.89
N SER A 128 -4.61 4.49 -6.89
CA SER A 128 -4.98 3.77 -5.67
C SER A 128 -4.05 2.58 -5.49
N CYS A 129 -3.74 2.24 -4.24
CA CYS A 129 -2.96 1.06 -3.91
C CYS A 129 -3.74 0.15 -3.00
N SER A 130 -3.65 -1.14 -3.25
CA SER A 130 -4.37 -2.16 -2.51
C SER A 130 -3.56 -3.42 -2.33
N VAL A 131 -3.86 -4.17 -1.28
CA VAL A 131 -3.28 -5.48 -1.03
C VAL A 131 -4.19 -6.58 -1.54
N VAL A 132 -3.61 -7.55 -2.25
CA VAL A 132 -4.32 -8.74 -2.74
C VAL A 132 -3.88 -10.02 -2.01
N ALA A 133 -2.67 -10.03 -1.44
CA ALA A 133 -2.19 -11.11 -0.58
C ALA A 133 -1.22 -10.54 0.48
N GLY A 134 -1.19 -11.18 1.65
CA GLY A 134 -0.37 -10.76 2.78
C GLY A 134 -1.17 -10.05 3.88
N ASP A 135 -0.49 -9.76 4.99
CA ASP A 135 -1.08 -9.09 6.14
C ASP A 135 -1.11 -7.56 5.93
N PRO A 136 -2.30 -6.91 5.92
CA PRO A 136 -2.43 -5.47 5.74
C PRO A 136 -1.77 -4.64 6.86
N ASP A 137 -1.54 -5.20 8.05
CA ASP A 137 -0.85 -4.49 9.13
C ASP A 137 0.66 -4.39 8.89
N LEU A 138 1.21 -5.28 8.05
CA LEU A 138 2.62 -5.34 7.66
C LEU A 138 2.98 -4.47 6.44
N ILE A 139 2.02 -3.72 5.89
CA ILE A 139 2.24 -2.87 4.72
C ILE A 139 1.97 -1.39 5.02
N PRO A 140 2.50 -0.47 4.19
CA PRO A 140 2.26 0.95 4.32
C PRO A 140 0.76 1.32 4.28
N PRO A 141 0.31 2.29 5.11
CA PRO A 141 -1.09 2.70 5.20
C PRO A 141 -1.76 3.02 3.87
N ASN A 142 -1.02 3.61 2.93
CA ASN A 142 -1.51 3.98 1.61
C ASN A 142 -1.91 2.79 0.71
N CYS A 143 -1.55 1.56 1.09
CA CYS A 143 -1.87 0.34 0.35
C CYS A 143 -2.79 -0.62 1.12
N ARG A 144 -3.26 -0.24 2.31
CA ARG A 144 -4.05 -1.13 3.19
C ARG A 144 -5.49 -1.35 2.74
N ALA A 145 -5.97 -0.56 1.78
CA ALA A 145 -7.28 -0.83 1.18
C ALA A 145 -7.23 -2.21 0.53
N THR A 146 -8.05 -3.16 0.99
CA THR A 146 -8.17 -4.44 0.30
C THR A 146 -8.97 -4.20 -0.98
N THR A 147 -8.48 -4.66 -2.14
CA THR A 147 -9.29 -4.59 -3.36
C THR A 147 -10.58 -5.39 -3.11
N PRO A 148 -11.79 -4.81 -3.20
CA PRO A 148 -12.99 -5.61 -3.19
C PRO A 148 -12.94 -6.48 -4.45
N ALA A 149 -12.94 -7.80 -4.29
CA ALA A 149 -13.19 -8.71 -5.40
C ALA A 149 -14.60 -8.37 -5.95
N ALA A 150 -14.64 -7.69 -7.09
CA ALA A 150 -15.83 -7.39 -7.89
C ALA A 150 -17.12 -7.12 -7.10
N ALA A 151 -17.34 -5.89 -6.66
CA ALA A 151 -18.70 -5.40 -6.42
C ALA A 151 -19.11 -4.52 -7.61
N SER A 152 -19.73 -5.19 -8.58
CA SER A 152 -20.65 -4.58 -9.54
C SER A 152 -21.65 -3.68 -8.80
N SER A 153 -21.85 -2.47 -9.34
CA SER A 153 -23.10 -1.67 -9.29
C SER A 153 -23.83 -1.48 -7.96
N ALA A 154 -23.92 -0.23 -7.52
CA ALA A 154 -25.17 0.55 -7.37
C ALA A 154 -25.04 1.60 -6.24
N PRO A 155 -26.01 2.54 -6.11
CA PRO A 155 -25.95 3.89 -6.64
C PRO A 155 -25.67 4.93 -5.56
N VAL A 156 -25.35 6.14 -6.00
CA VAL A 156 -25.36 7.35 -5.17
C VAL A 156 -26.78 7.55 -4.64
N ASP A 157 -26.99 7.35 -3.35
CA ASP A 157 -28.26 7.67 -2.69
C ASP A 157 -28.52 9.17 -2.79
N ALA A 158 -29.55 9.49 -3.56
CA ALA A 158 -30.21 10.78 -3.57
C ALA A 158 -30.88 10.99 -2.21
N ALA A 159 -30.24 11.76 -1.33
CA ALA A 159 -30.92 12.33 -0.16
C ALA A 159 -31.89 13.42 -0.64
N THR A 160 -33.15 13.04 -0.90
CA THR A 160 -34.26 13.98 -1.12
C THR A 160 -35.35 13.78 -0.06
N ALA A 161 -35.83 14.92 0.46
CA ALA A 161 -37.13 15.14 1.12
C ALA A 161 -37.34 14.53 2.52
N ALA A 162 -38.09 15.11 3.45
CA ALA A 162 -38.82 16.37 3.54
C ALA A 162 -39.44 16.49 4.96
N GLY A 163 -39.89 17.70 5.31
CA GLY A 163 -40.85 17.98 6.39
C GLY A 163 -40.27 19.02 7.36
N VAL A 164 -40.80 20.24 7.49
CA VAL A 164 -42.21 20.56 7.75
C VAL A 164 -42.58 22.00 7.33
N SER A 165 -43.88 22.17 7.05
CA SER A 165 -44.61 23.29 6.45
C SER A 165 -45.04 24.37 7.51
N PRO A 166 -46.04 25.26 7.31
CA PRO A 166 -45.92 26.65 6.80
C PRO A 166 -46.49 27.75 7.74
N ALA A 167 -46.53 29.00 7.21
CA ALA A 167 -47.53 30.09 7.43
C ALA A 167 -47.23 31.28 8.37
N HIS A 168 -47.16 32.49 7.78
CA HIS A 168 -47.93 33.74 8.06
C HIS A 168 -47.17 34.93 7.43
N SER A 169 -47.62 35.55 6.33
CA SER A 169 -48.66 36.60 6.25
C SER A 169 -48.31 37.89 7.01
N SER A 170 -47.68 38.85 6.32
CA SER A 170 -48.16 40.23 6.05
C SER A 170 -47.05 41.06 5.42
#